data_AF-A0A435YV13-F1
#
_entry.id   AF-A0A435YV13-F1
#
_cell.length_a   1.000
_cell.length_b   1.000
_cell.length_c   1.000
_cell.angle_alpha   90.00
_cell.angle_beta   90.00
_cell.angle_gamma   90.00
#
_symmetry.space_group_name_H-M   'P 1'
#
loop_
_entity.id
_entity.type
_entity.pdbx_description
1 polymer ?
#
loop_
_entity_poly.entity_id
_entity_poly.type
_entity_poly.pdbx_seq_one_letter_code
_entity_poly.pdbx_strand_id
1 'polypeptide(L)'
;KLMDFSPYGYDERQYCSPGFNLPVGMFQRSVHGTFPEYHTSADNLDFIKPEYLEDSFRILTDVIDIVEDDWTPLSLCPKGEPQLGRRGLYPALGGQASSGATSMSLLWVLNLADGQHSLLSMAERSGLPFRELAAAARLLSDHGLLAAAS
;
A
#
# COMPACT_ATOMS: atom_id res chain seq x y z
N LYS A 1 -16.44 2.06 -0.79
CA LYS A 1 -16.93 2.85 -1.95
C LYS A 1 -15.98 4.02 -2.13
N LEU A 2 -15.49 4.28 -3.33
CA LEU A 2 -14.78 5.51 -3.63
C LEU A 2 -15.81 6.58 -4.04
N MET A 3 -15.64 7.81 -3.55
CA MET A 3 -16.51 8.94 -3.88
C MET A 3 -15.63 10.08 -4.38
N ASP A 4 -16.02 10.68 -5.50
CA ASP A 4 -15.34 11.85 -6.03
C ASP A 4 -15.48 13.04 -5.08
N PHE A 5 -14.50 13.94 -5.14
CA PHE A 5 -14.50 15.15 -4.33
C PHE A 5 -15.74 16.01 -4.57
N SER A 6 -16.30 16.53 -3.48
CA SER A 6 -17.32 17.56 -3.47
C SER A 6 -16.87 18.65 -2.47
N PRO A 7 -17.06 19.95 -2.75
CA PRO A 7 -16.70 21.03 -1.82
C PRO A 7 -17.69 21.16 -0.65
N TYR A 8 -18.28 20.05 -0.21
CA TYR A 8 -19.29 19.95 0.84
C TYR A 8 -19.03 18.70 1.69
N GLY A 9 -19.20 18.84 3.01
CA GLY A 9 -18.84 17.80 3.96
C GLY A 9 -18.02 18.39 5.10
N TYR A 10 -16.78 17.93 5.26
CA TYR A 10 -15.91 18.32 6.37
C TYR A 10 -14.74 19.18 5.89
N ASP A 11 -13.58 19.06 6.54
CA ASP A 11 -12.44 19.97 6.40
C ASP A 11 -11.63 19.76 5.13
N GLU A 12 -11.79 18.63 4.43
CA GLU A 12 -11.20 18.41 3.09
C GLU A 12 -11.56 19.56 2.14
N ARG A 13 -12.75 20.16 2.28
CA ARG A 13 -13.16 21.31 1.47
C ARG A 13 -12.28 22.56 1.71
N GLN A 14 -11.68 22.69 2.90
CA GLN A 14 -10.78 23.81 3.24
C GLN A 14 -9.37 23.53 2.71
N TYR A 15 -8.84 22.33 2.99
CA TYR A 15 -7.51 21.93 2.53
C TYR A 15 -7.40 21.85 1.00
N CYS A 16 -8.48 21.48 0.33
CA CYS A 16 -8.58 21.44 -1.14
C CYS A 16 -9.01 22.79 -1.77
N SER A 17 -9.14 23.87 -0.98
CA SER A 17 -9.47 25.18 -1.55
C SER A 17 -8.35 25.68 -2.47
N PRO A 18 -8.63 26.52 -3.49
CA PRO A 18 -7.66 26.87 -4.52
C PRO A 18 -6.35 27.50 -4.02
N GLY A 19 -6.37 28.15 -2.85
CA GLY A 19 -5.18 28.75 -2.25
C GLY A 19 -4.25 27.77 -1.52
N PHE A 20 -4.76 26.62 -1.08
CA PHE A 20 -3.97 25.57 -0.43
C PHE A 20 -3.72 24.37 -1.36
N ASN A 21 -4.77 23.90 -2.04
CA ASN A 21 -4.74 22.82 -3.04
C ASN A 21 -3.95 21.56 -2.58
N LEU A 22 -4.16 21.14 -1.34
CA LEU A 22 -3.50 19.97 -0.77
C LEU A 22 -4.27 18.68 -1.14
N PRO A 23 -3.58 17.55 -1.37
CA PRO A 23 -4.21 16.28 -1.74
C PRO A 23 -4.83 15.57 -0.52
N VAL A 24 -5.81 16.20 0.12
CA VAL A 24 -6.46 15.68 1.33
C VAL A 24 -7.75 14.97 0.97
N GLY A 25 -7.81 13.67 1.26
CA GLY A 25 -9.00 12.84 1.14
C GLY A 25 -9.73 12.64 2.48
N MET A 26 -10.79 11.82 2.44
CA MET A 26 -11.54 11.44 3.63
C MET A 26 -11.72 9.92 3.71
N PHE A 27 -11.46 9.37 4.89
CA PHE A 27 -11.79 7.99 5.22
C PHE A 27 -12.91 7.95 6.27
N GLN A 28 -14.00 7.27 5.95
CA GLN A 28 -15.16 7.11 6.82
C GLN A 28 -15.86 5.76 6.55
N ARG A 29 -16.54 5.20 7.54
CA ARG A 29 -17.35 3.98 7.36
C ARG A 29 -18.73 4.29 6.80
N SER A 30 -19.45 5.20 7.45
CA SER A 30 -20.76 5.69 7.03
C SER A 30 -20.63 7.17 6.66
N VAL A 31 -21.28 7.58 5.57
CA VAL A 31 -21.23 8.97 5.12
C VAL A 31 -22.11 9.83 6.02
N HIS A 32 -21.66 11.05 6.30
CA HIS A 32 -22.45 12.02 7.08
C HIS A 32 -23.88 12.16 6.54
N GLY A 33 -24.87 12.18 7.44
CA GLY A 33 -26.27 12.31 7.08
C GLY A 33 -26.88 11.10 6.35
N THR A 34 -26.17 9.98 6.18
CA THR A 34 -26.72 8.77 5.53
C THR A 34 -27.19 7.69 6.50
N PHE A 35 -27.14 7.94 7.81
CA PHE A 35 -27.59 7.01 8.84
C PHE A 35 -28.48 7.73 9.88
N PRO A 36 -29.52 7.08 10.42
CA PRO A 36 -30.51 7.72 11.31
C PRO A 36 -29.94 8.32 12.58
N GLU A 37 -28.87 7.74 13.11
CA GLU A 37 -28.26 8.14 14.38
C GLU A 37 -27.47 9.45 14.27
N TYR A 38 -27.08 9.85 13.06
CA TYR A 38 -26.26 11.04 12.81
C TYR A 38 -26.89 12.31 13.40
N HIS A 39 -26.12 13.03 14.22
CA HIS A 39 -26.55 14.24 14.95
C HIS A 39 -27.71 14.01 15.94
N THR A 40 -27.86 12.79 16.45
CA THR A 40 -28.83 12.48 17.51
C THR A 40 -28.13 11.83 18.71
N SER A 41 -28.83 11.70 19.85
CA SER A 41 -28.31 10.96 21.00
C SER A 41 -28.19 9.44 20.77
N ALA A 42 -28.66 8.93 19.62
CA ALA A 42 -28.51 7.53 19.24
C ALA A 42 -27.10 7.21 18.69
N ASP A 43 -26.28 8.21 18.33
CA ASP A 43 -24.87 8.02 18.01
C ASP A 43 -24.05 7.86 19.30
N ASN A 44 -24.08 6.65 19.84
CA ASN A 44 -23.56 6.31 21.17
C ASN A 44 -22.81 4.97 21.18
N LEU A 45 -22.36 4.53 22.36
CA LEU A 45 -21.55 3.31 22.49
C LEU A 45 -22.33 2.00 22.23
N ASP A 46 -23.66 2.04 22.21
CA ASP A 46 -24.46 0.89 21.77
C ASP A 46 -24.47 0.78 20.24
N PHE A 47 -24.35 1.90 19.53
CA PHE A 47 -24.25 1.95 18.06
C PHE A 47 -22.83 1.63 17.56
N ILE A 48 -21.80 2.19 18.19
CA ILE A 48 -20.40 1.95 17.83
C ILE A 48 -19.97 0.53 18.22
N LYS A 49 -19.30 -0.18 17.29
CA LYS A 49 -18.85 -1.56 17.50
C LYS A 49 -17.33 -1.71 17.38
N PRO A 50 -16.65 -2.39 18.33
CA PRO A 50 -15.19 -2.56 18.32
C PRO A 50 -14.63 -3.14 17.03
N GLU A 51 -15.30 -4.14 16.43
CA GLU A 51 -14.88 -4.81 15.20
C GLU A 51 -14.75 -3.84 14.02
N TYR A 52 -15.59 -2.81 13.97
CA TYR A 52 -15.56 -1.80 12.93
C TYR A 52 -14.46 -0.77 13.14
N LEU A 53 -14.08 -0.52 14.39
CA LEU A 53 -12.91 0.31 14.73
C LEU A 53 -11.62 -0.42 14.39
N GLU A 54 -11.53 -1.71 14.70
CA GLU A 54 -10.39 -2.57 14.35
C GLU A 54 -10.18 -2.63 12.82
N ASP A 55 -11.25 -2.87 12.06
CA ASP A 55 -11.20 -2.85 10.60
C ASP A 55 -10.68 -1.52 10.06
N SER A 56 -11.20 -0.40 10.57
CA SER A 56 -10.78 0.94 10.16
C SER A 56 -9.33 1.23 10.53
N PHE A 57 -8.90 0.82 11.72
CA PHE A 57 -7.52 0.93 12.16
C PHE A 57 -6.56 0.13 11.26
N ARG A 58 -6.92 -1.11 10.92
CA ARG A 58 -6.12 -1.95 10.02
C ARG A 58 -5.97 -1.30 8.65
N ILE A 59 -7.05 -0.79 8.06
CA ILE A 59 -7.01 -0.11 6.75
C ILE A 59 -6.10 1.12 6.80
N LEU A 60 -6.23 1.95 7.84
CA LEU A 60 -5.39 3.14 7.96
C LEU A 60 -3.91 2.79 8.17
N THR A 61 -3.62 1.73 8.92
CA THR A 61 -2.25 1.23 9.09
C THR A 61 -1.69 0.71 7.78
N ASP A 62 -2.46 -0.09 7.02
CA ASP A 62 -2.07 -0.58 5.70
C ASP A 62 -1.77 0.59 4.73
N VAL A 63 -2.55 1.68 4.78
CA VAL A 63 -2.31 2.89 3.98
C VAL A 63 -1.04 3.62 4.40
N ILE A 64 -0.79 3.76 5.70
CA ILE A 64 0.45 4.38 6.22
C ILE A 64 1.66 3.56 5.77
N ASP A 65 1.61 2.23 5.90
CA ASP A 65 2.68 1.33 5.45
C ASP A 65 2.97 1.53 3.95
N ILE A 66 1.92 1.65 3.12
CA ILE A 66 2.10 1.95 1.68
C ILE A 66 2.80 3.30 1.47
N VAL A 67 2.38 4.35 2.17
CA VAL A 67 2.96 5.69 1.99
C VAL A 67 4.43 5.74 2.43
N GLU A 68 4.79 5.05 3.51
CA GLU A 68 6.15 5.03 4.04
C GLU A 68 7.09 4.14 3.21
N ASP A 69 6.58 3.04 2.66
CA ASP A 69 7.40 2.04 1.97
C ASP A 69 7.31 2.09 0.43
N ASP A 70 6.47 2.93 -0.18
CA ASP A 70 6.40 3.02 -1.64
C ASP A 70 7.60 3.80 -2.20
N TRP A 71 8.29 3.19 -3.16
CA TRP A 71 9.41 3.79 -3.88
C TRP A 71 9.54 3.17 -5.27
N THR A 72 10.35 3.79 -6.12
CA THR A 72 10.55 3.38 -7.50
C THR A 72 11.92 2.69 -7.67
N PRO A 73 11.96 1.34 -7.78
CA PRO A 73 13.20 0.60 -7.94
C PRO A 73 13.73 0.59 -9.38
N LEU A 74 15.05 0.52 -9.49
CA LEU A 74 15.80 0.25 -10.71
C LEU A 74 16.61 -1.04 -10.55
N SER A 75 16.44 -1.96 -11.49
CA SER A 75 17.18 -3.22 -11.55
C SER A 75 18.62 -2.99 -11.99
N LEU A 76 19.57 -3.48 -11.19
CA LEU A 76 21.00 -3.51 -11.51
C LEU A 76 21.36 -4.71 -12.41
N CYS A 77 20.40 -5.61 -12.67
CA CYS A 77 20.54 -6.77 -13.54
C CYS A 77 19.43 -6.78 -14.61
N PRO A 78 19.33 -5.78 -15.51
CA PRO A 78 18.17 -5.62 -16.40
C PRO A 78 18.12 -6.62 -17.58
N LYS A 79 19.17 -7.42 -17.78
CA LYS A 79 19.30 -8.34 -18.92
C LYS A 79 18.90 -9.76 -18.53
N GLY A 80 17.62 -9.95 -18.23
CA GLY A 80 17.03 -11.25 -17.84
C GLY A 80 17.04 -11.50 -16.33
N GLU A 81 16.56 -12.68 -15.91
CA GLU A 81 16.50 -13.03 -14.49
C GLU A 81 17.92 -13.31 -13.94
N PRO A 82 18.32 -12.65 -12.84
CA PRO A 82 19.55 -13.01 -12.15
C PRO A 82 19.47 -14.40 -11.52
N GLN A 83 20.61 -15.05 -11.29
CA GLN A 83 20.65 -16.36 -10.63
C GLN A 83 20.35 -16.26 -9.12
N LEU A 84 19.08 -16.17 -8.76
CA LEU A 84 18.58 -15.98 -7.38
C LEU A 84 18.99 -17.12 -6.43
N GLY A 85 19.08 -18.36 -6.92
CA GLY A 85 19.43 -19.53 -6.11
C GLY A 85 20.83 -19.46 -5.48
N ARG A 86 21.82 -18.91 -6.20
CA ARG A 86 23.18 -18.72 -5.65
C ARG A 86 23.25 -17.64 -4.57
N ARG A 87 22.21 -16.81 -4.48
CA ARG A 87 22.08 -15.71 -3.53
C ARG A 87 21.20 -16.07 -2.34
N GLY A 88 20.72 -17.32 -2.24
CA GLY A 88 19.82 -17.75 -1.17
C GLY A 88 18.41 -17.15 -1.25
N LEU A 89 18.04 -16.55 -2.40
CA LEU A 89 16.78 -15.83 -2.60
C LEU A 89 15.62 -16.73 -3.05
N TYR A 90 15.90 -17.97 -3.45
CA TYR A 90 14.89 -19.00 -3.48
C TYR A 90 14.88 -19.70 -2.12
N PRO A 91 13.74 -19.81 -1.43
CA PRO A 91 13.60 -20.72 -0.32
C PRO A 91 14.06 -22.09 -0.83
N ALA A 92 14.94 -22.77 -0.11
CA ALA A 92 15.36 -24.11 -0.46
C ALA A 92 14.15 -25.06 -0.34
N LEU A 93 13.30 -25.10 -1.37
CA LEU A 93 12.19 -25.99 -1.71
C LEU A 93 11.30 -26.57 -0.57
N GLY A 94 11.34 -26.05 0.66
CA GLY A 94 10.61 -26.62 1.78
C GLY A 94 10.64 -25.84 3.10
N GLY A 95 11.30 -24.68 3.16
CA GLY A 95 11.24 -23.79 4.32
C GLY A 95 10.23 -22.67 4.08
N GLN A 96 9.27 -22.51 4.99
CA GLN A 96 8.36 -21.35 5.04
C GLN A 96 9.17 -20.07 4.85
N ALA A 97 8.78 -19.21 3.91
CA ALA A 97 9.45 -17.95 3.62
C ALA A 97 9.34 -17.02 4.84
N SER A 98 10.33 -17.08 5.73
CA SER A 98 10.43 -16.24 6.92
C SER A 98 10.55 -14.75 6.59
N SER A 99 10.80 -14.41 5.32
CA SER A 99 10.94 -13.05 4.81
C SER A 99 9.62 -12.40 4.38
N GLY A 100 8.51 -13.16 4.29
CA GLY A 100 7.24 -12.62 3.78
C GLY A 100 7.21 -12.36 2.26
N ALA A 101 8.27 -12.71 1.53
CA ALA A 101 8.36 -12.63 0.07
C ALA A 101 8.25 -14.02 -0.57
N THR A 102 7.56 -14.10 -1.71
CA THR A 102 7.49 -15.31 -2.54
C THR A 102 8.39 -15.23 -3.75
N SER A 103 8.69 -16.38 -4.38
CA SER A 103 9.36 -16.41 -5.69
C SER A 103 8.67 -15.50 -6.72
N MET A 104 7.34 -15.48 -6.73
CA MET A 104 6.57 -14.67 -7.68
C MET A 104 6.74 -13.17 -7.41
N SER A 105 6.72 -12.75 -6.15
CA SER A 105 6.96 -11.35 -5.78
C SER A 105 8.35 -10.87 -6.21
N LEU A 106 9.40 -11.68 -6.05
CA LEU A 106 10.76 -11.35 -6.50
C LEU A 106 10.82 -11.14 -8.02
N LEU A 107 10.17 -12.02 -8.78
CA LEU A 107 10.12 -11.94 -10.24
C LEU A 107 9.36 -10.69 -10.71
N TRP A 108 8.23 -10.36 -10.08
CA TRP A 108 7.47 -9.15 -10.40
C TRP A 108 8.27 -7.89 -10.15
N VAL A 109 8.92 -7.77 -8.97
CA VAL A 109 9.74 -6.60 -8.66
C VAL A 109 10.90 -6.49 -9.65
N LEU A 110 11.64 -7.56 -9.93
CA LEU A 110 12.76 -7.52 -10.88
C LEU A 110 12.30 -7.16 -12.31
N ASN A 111 11.13 -7.64 -12.74
CA ASN A 111 10.62 -7.39 -14.07
C ASN A 111 10.17 -5.92 -14.26
N LEU A 112 9.62 -5.31 -13.21
CA LEU A 112 9.06 -3.96 -13.27
C LEU A 112 9.99 -2.88 -12.69
N ALA A 113 11.15 -3.26 -12.12
CA ALA A 113 12.16 -2.32 -11.63
C ALA A 113 12.93 -1.66 -12.79
N ASP A 114 12.23 -0.86 -13.58
CA ASP A 114 12.75 -0.08 -14.71
C ASP A 114 12.99 1.39 -14.36
N GLY A 115 12.79 1.76 -13.10
CA GLY A 115 12.88 3.13 -12.62
C GLY A 115 11.66 3.99 -12.95
N GLN A 116 10.56 3.40 -13.45
CA GLN A 116 9.32 4.12 -13.77
C GLN A 116 8.11 3.59 -12.99
N HIS A 117 8.14 2.35 -12.51
CA HIS A 117 7.07 1.76 -11.72
C HIS A 117 7.39 1.80 -10.23
N SER A 118 6.51 2.41 -9.42
CA SER A 118 6.60 2.30 -7.95
C SER A 118 6.13 0.93 -7.48
N LEU A 119 6.48 0.52 -6.26
CA LEU A 119 6.00 -0.74 -5.67
C LEU A 119 4.48 -0.81 -5.61
N LEU A 120 3.79 0.31 -5.37
CA LEU A 120 2.33 0.38 -5.43
C LEU A 120 1.82 0.05 -6.83
N SER A 121 2.40 0.63 -7.87
CA SER A 121 2.00 0.30 -9.25
C SER A 121 2.30 -1.16 -9.62
N MET A 122 3.36 -1.75 -9.05
CA MET A 122 3.66 -3.17 -9.21
C MET A 122 2.62 -4.05 -8.50
N ALA A 123 2.13 -3.63 -7.33
CA ALA A 123 1.08 -4.33 -6.59
C ALA A 123 -0.23 -4.34 -7.39
N GLU A 124 -0.62 -3.18 -7.93
CA GLU A 124 -1.81 -3.04 -8.79
C GLU A 124 -1.72 -3.93 -10.03
N ARG A 125 -0.55 -3.99 -10.67
CA ARG A 125 -0.35 -4.76 -11.90
C ARG A 125 -0.26 -6.27 -11.66
N SER A 126 0.38 -6.69 -10.58
CA SER A 126 0.59 -8.11 -10.26
C SER A 126 -0.60 -8.75 -9.53
N GLY A 127 -1.43 -7.94 -8.87
CA GLY A 127 -2.47 -8.40 -7.96
C GLY A 127 -1.92 -8.97 -6.64
N LEU A 128 -0.62 -8.81 -6.37
CA LEU A 128 0.00 -9.25 -5.11
C LEU A 128 -0.16 -8.19 -4.01
N PRO A 129 -0.21 -8.59 -2.73
CA PRO A 129 -0.22 -7.65 -1.61
C PRO A 129 1.00 -6.73 -1.63
N PHE A 130 0.79 -5.43 -1.41
CA PHE A 130 1.88 -4.44 -1.38
C PHE A 130 3.03 -4.85 -0.45
N ARG A 131 2.71 -5.27 0.79
CA ARG A 131 3.70 -5.74 1.77
C ARG A 131 4.60 -6.88 1.28
N GLU A 132 4.07 -7.74 0.42
CA GLU A 132 4.83 -8.87 -0.15
C GLU A 132 5.86 -8.35 -1.17
N LEU A 133 5.46 -7.39 -2.02
CA LEU A 133 6.36 -6.73 -2.95
C LEU A 133 7.38 -5.83 -2.24
N ALA A 134 6.98 -5.13 -1.18
CA ALA A 134 7.89 -4.35 -0.35
C ALA A 134 8.95 -5.23 0.31
N ALA A 135 8.55 -6.38 0.87
CA ALA A 135 9.49 -7.37 1.40
C ALA A 135 10.43 -7.92 0.32
N ALA A 136 9.90 -8.22 -0.87
CA ALA A 136 10.70 -8.67 -2.01
C ALA A 136 11.71 -7.61 -2.47
N ALA A 137 11.28 -6.35 -2.58
CA ALA A 137 12.12 -5.23 -2.99
C ALA A 137 13.25 -4.96 -1.98
N ARG A 138 12.94 -4.98 -0.67
CA ARG A 138 13.95 -4.90 0.39
C ARG A 138 14.98 -6.02 0.26
N LEU A 139 14.52 -7.26 0.14
CA LEU A 139 15.39 -8.41 0.02
C LEU A 139 16.30 -8.34 -1.22
N LEU A 140 15.77 -7.91 -2.36
CA LEU A 140 16.54 -7.73 -3.60
C LEU A 140 17.55 -6.57 -3.48
N SER A 141 17.17 -5.48 -2.82
CA SER A 141 18.04 -4.33 -2.52
C SER A 141 19.22 -4.76 -1.63
N ASP A 142 18.96 -5.51 -0.55
CA ASP A 142 19.99 -6.02 0.36
C ASP A 142 21.02 -6.92 -0.35
N HIS A 143 20.61 -7.59 -1.43
CA HIS A 143 21.48 -8.42 -2.26
C HIS A 143 22.12 -7.67 -3.43
N GLY A 144 22.00 -6.34 -3.47
CA GLY A 144 22.59 -5.46 -4.48
C GLY A 144 21.98 -5.64 -5.87
N LEU A 145 20.70 -6.00 -5.95
CA LEU A 145 20.00 -6.24 -7.22
C LEU A 145 19.11 -5.09 -7.65
N LEU A 146 18.73 -4.25 -6.69
CA LEU A 146 17.95 -3.05 -6.91
C LEU A 146 18.70 -1.84 -6.33
N ALA A 147 18.42 -0.67 -6.89
CA ALA A 147 18.76 0.63 -6.34
C ALA A 147 17.56 1.57 -6.52
N ALA A 148 17.49 2.66 -5.75
CA ALA A 148 16.52 3.72 -6.00
C ALA A 148 16.78 4.35 -7.37
N ALA A 149 15.71 4.57 -8.14
CA ALA A 149 15.79 5.37 -9.35
C ALA A 149 16.24 6.80 -9.00
N SER A 150 17.12 7.38 -9.81
CA SER A 150 17.58 8.77 -9.65
C SER A 150 16.66 9.77 -10.35
#